data_AF-A0A5M3Z6Y3-F1
#
_entry.id   AF-A0A5M3Z6Y3-F1
#
_cell.length_a   1.000
_cell.length_b   1.000
_cell.length_c   1.000
_cell.angle_alpha   90.00
_cell.angle_beta   90.00
_cell.angle_gamma   90.00
#
_symmetry.space_group_name_H-M   'P 1'
#
loop_
_entity.id
_entity.type
_entity.pdbx_description
1 polymer ?
#
loop_
_entity_poly.entity_id
_entity_poly.type
_entity_poly.pdbx_seq_one_letter_code
_entity_poly.pdbx_strand_id
1 'polypeptide(L)'
;MTVDPPSGKPAPFPMEGGCACGSLRYRLEDSPLVVHCCHCTSCQRETGTAFALNAVIETSNVTSIPSAAATVPASPGDEAKPAGPPLFQPEETTTAEPECILTPSESQRGQSIARCPKCYVAVWSNYPGAGPLFRFIRVGTLDEPWKVGPDVHIYTRSKRSFVQLNADVPQYEGFYPTRETVWSKESMERWKTARAEGGTGTSLNLAERVEESLRIS
;
A
#
# COMPACT_ATOMS: atom_id res chain seq x y z
N MET A 1 -26.69 2.48 6.15
CA MET A 1 -26.08 1.13 6.12
C MET A 1 -24.60 1.34 6.34
N THR A 2 -24.08 1.00 7.51
CA THR A 2 -22.67 1.21 7.88
C THR A 2 -21.83 0.15 7.16
N VAL A 3 -21.24 0.51 6.02
CA VAL A 3 -20.45 -0.42 5.19
C VAL A 3 -19.00 -0.55 5.63
N ASP A 4 -18.54 0.33 6.53
CA ASP A 4 -17.20 0.22 7.08
C ASP A 4 -17.23 -0.78 8.25
N PRO A 5 -16.49 -1.90 8.18
CA PRO A 5 -16.33 -2.76 9.34
C PRO A 5 -15.70 -1.93 10.49
N PRO A 6 -16.12 -2.15 11.75
CA PRO A 6 -15.45 -1.53 12.88
C PRO A 6 -13.95 -1.85 12.81
N SER A 7 -13.13 -0.87 13.18
CA SER A 7 -11.68 -1.01 13.30
C SER A 7 -11.33 -2.32 14.02
N GLY A 8 -10.41 -3.09 13.45
CA GLY A 8 -9.85 -4.27 14.11
C GLY A 8 -10.51 -5.63 13.84
N LYS A 9 -11.27 -5.85 12.76
CA LYS A 9 -11.49 -7.22 12.24
C LYS A 9 -10.51 -7.52 11.11
N PRO A 10 -9.74 -8.62 11.17
CA PRO A 10 -8.88 -8.99 10.05
C PRO A 10 -9.76 -9.23 8.82
N ALA A 11 -9.45 -8.54 7.72
CA ALA A 11 -10.00 -8.88 6.42
C ALA A 11 -9.61 -10.33 6.08
N PRO A 12 -10.38 -11.06 5.26
CA PRO A 12 -9.98 -12.40 4.86
C PRO A 12 -8.71 -12.29 4.00
N PHE A 13 -7.62 -12.91 4.47
CA PHE A 13 -6.39 -13.11 3.71
C PHE A 13 -6.26 -14.62 3.40
N PRO A 14 -5.74 -15.01 2.23
CA PRO A 14 -5.09 -14.15 1.23
C PRO A 14 -6.05 -13.22 0.48
N MET A 15 -5.55 -12.05 0.05
CA MET A 15 -6.31 -11.05 -0.71
C MET A 15 -5.53 -10.59 -1.94
N GLU A 16 -6.19 -10.53 -3.09
CA GLU A 16 -5.58 -10.08 -4.33
C GLU A 16 -5.83 -8.60 -4.61
N GLY A 17 -4.97 -8.04 -5.45
CA GLY A 17 -5.06 -6.68 -5.93
C GLY A 17 -4.21 -6.47 -7.17
N GLY A 18 -4.23 -5.26 -7.67
CA GLY A 18 -3.44 -4.88 -8.81
C GLY A 18 -3.75 -3.50 -9.34
N CYS A 19 -3.12 -3.19 -10.46
CA CYS A 19 -3.38 -1.94 -11.17
C CYS A 19 -4.67 -2.00 -11.99
N ALA A 20 -5.15 -0.84 -12.43
CA ALA A 20 -6.39 -0.72 -13.20
C ALA A 20 -6.38 -1.44 -14.56
N CYS A 21 -5.19 -1.61 -15.19
CA CYS A 21 -5.10 -2.30 -16.47
C CYS A 21 -4.88 -3.82 -16.36
N GLY A 22 -4.81 -4.37 -15.13
CA GLY A 22 -4.62 -5.80 -14.89
C GLY A 22 -3.23 -6.36 -15.23
N SER A 23 -2.31 -5.55 -15.77
CA SER A 23 -0.95 -6.02 -16.11
C SER A 23 -0.08 -6.28 -14.89
N LEU A 24 -0.28 -5.53 -13.80
CA LEU A 24 0.42 -5.71 -12.54
C LEU A 24 -0.59 -6.23 -11.52
N ARG A 25 -0.39 -7.47 -11.06
CA ARG A 25 -1.23 -8.16 -10.09
C ARG A 25 -0.38 -8.69 -8.94
N TYR A 26 -0.94 -8.70 -7.74
CA TYR A 26 -0.28 -9.20 -6.55
C TYR A 26 -1.27 -9.86 -5.60
N ARG A 27 -0.75 -10.66 -4.68
CA ARG A 27 -1.48 -11.28 -3.57
C ARG A 27 -0.82 -10.92 -2.25
N LEU A 28 -1.63 -10.52 -1.28
CA LEU A 28 -1.25 -10.41 0.12
C LEU A 28 -1.52 -11.77 0.77
N GLU A 29 -0.46 -12.44 1.23
CA GLU A 29 -0.56 -13.79 1.81
C GLU A 29 -1.04 -13.77 3.27
N ASP A 30 -0.89 -12.64 3.95
CA ASP A 30 -1.27 -12.45 5.34
C ASP A 30 -1.88 -11.05 5.55
N SER A 31 -2.47 -10.85 6.72
CA SER A 31 -3.00 -9.58 7.18
C SER A 31 -1.95 -8.49 7.33
N PRO A 32 -2.30 -7.21 7.07
CA PRO A 32 -1.43 -6.08 7.36
C PRO A 32 -1.10 -5.98 8.85
N LEU A 33 0.10 -5.50 9.13
CA LEU A 33 0.56 -5.13 10.47
C LEU A 33 -0.25 -3.96 11.04
N VAL A 34 -0.63 -3.02 10.17
CA VAL A 34 -1.42 -1.83 10.48
C VAL A 34 -1.91 -1.18 9.18
N VAL A 35 -3.07 -0.53 9.21
CA VAL A 35 -3.61 0.28 8.11
C VAL A 35 -3.61 1.77 8.49
N HIS A 36 -2.79 2.56 7.80
CA HIS A 36 -2.69 4.00 8.01
C HIS A 36 -3.58 4.77 7.04
N CYS A 37 -4.51 5.57 7.57
CA CYS A 37 -5.17 6.64 6.79
C CYS A 37 -4.38 7.93 6.98
N CYS A 38 -3.55 8.27 5.99
CA CYS A 38 -2.66 9.42 6.03
C CYS A 38 -3.28 10.63 5.33
N HIS A 39 -3.40 11.73 6.07
CA HIS A 39 -3.98 12.99 5.61
C HIS A 39 -2.94 14.02 5.17
N CYS A 40 -1.64 13.69 5.11
CA CYS A 40 -0.63 14.68 4.73
C CYS A 40 -0.77 15.13 3.27
N THR A 41 -0.29 16.35 2.97
CA THR A 41 -0.43 16.93 1.63
C THR A 41 0.29 16.12 0.54
N SER A 42 1.38 15.43 0.89
CA SER A 42 2.07 14.50 -0.03
C SER A 42 1.20 13.29 -0.39
N CYS A 43 0.49 12.69 0.58
CA CYS A 43 -0.43 11.58 0.31
C CYS A 43 -1.66 12.01 -0.49
N GLN A 44 -2.16 13.22 -0.23
CA GLN A 44 -3.24 13.82 -1.02
C GLN A 44 -2.80 14.07 -2.46
N ARG A 45 -1.60 14.64 -2.66
CA ARG A 45 -1.04 14.88 -4.00
C ARG A 45 -0.83 13.57 -4.77
N GLU A 46 -0.31 12.55 -4.11
CA GLU A 46 -0.02 11.26 -4.74
C GLU A 46 -1.29 10.54 -5.19
N THR A 47 -2.38 10.63 -4.43
CA THR A 47 -3.63 9.94 -4.76
C THR A 47 -4.62 10.79 -5.54
N GLY A 48 -4.43 12.12 -5.55
CA GLY A 48 -5.45 13.07 -6.01
C GLY A 48 -6.69 13.14 -5.12
N THR A 49 -6.68 12.52 -3.93
CA THR A 49 -7.84 12.43 -3.03
C THR A 49 -7.57 13.10 -1.68
N ALA A 50 -8.53 13.04 -0.76
CA ALA A 50 -8.42 13.68 0.55
C ALA A 50 -7.44 12.99 1.52
N PHE A 51 -7.06 11.73 1.27
CA PHE A 51 -6.11 10.95 2.08
C PHE A 51 -5.55 9.76 1.28
N ALA A 52 -4.51 9.12 1.79
CA ALA A 52 -4.09 7.80 1.29
C ALA A 52 -4.32 6.74 2.36
N LEU A 53 -4.93 5.62 1.99
CA LEU A 53 -5.07 4.46 2.86
C LEU A 53 -3.99 3.43 2.49
N ASN A 54 -3.09 3.17 3.43
CA ASN A 54 -1.91 2.32 3.23
C ASN A 54 -1.90 1.17 4.23
N ALA A 55 -1.95 -0.06 3.74
CA ALA A 55 -1.78 -1.28 4.53
C ALA A 55 -0.29 -1.65 4.59
N VAL A 56 0.27 -1.67 5.80
CA VAL A 56 1.68 -2.01 6.03
C VAL A 56 1.81 -3.51 6.19
N ILE A 57 2.63 -4.16 5.37
CA ILE A 57 2.85 -5.61 5.39
C ILE A 57 4.30 -5.93 5.05
N GLU A 58 4.82 -7.06 5.50
CA GLU A 58 6.13 -7.59 5.12
C GLU A 58 6.19 -7.81 3.61
N THR A 59 7.32 -7.46 3.00
CA THR A 59 7.55 -7.69 1.57
C THR A 59 7.47 -9.17 1.20
N SER A 60 7.86 -10.07 2.11
CA SER A 60 7.76 -11.53 1.93
C SER A 60 6.32 -12.04 1.84
N ASN A 61 5.35 -11.29 2.38
CA ASN A 61 3.92 -11.61 2.35
C ASN A 61 3.21 -10.97 1.15
N VAL A 62 3.95 -10.48 0.16
CA VAL A 62 3.41 -9.86 -1.05
C VAL A 62 3.98 -10.53 -2.29
N THR A 63 3.20 -11.44 -2.86
CA THR A 63 3.59 -12.25 -4.01
C THR A 63 3.07 -11.63 -5.30
N SER A 64 3.93 -11.50 -6.32
CA SER A 64 3.46 -11.14 -7.66
C SER A 64 2.74 -12.32 -8.29
N ILE A 65 1.59 -12.08 -8.91
CA ILE A 65 0.81 -13.11 -9.62
C ILE A 65 0.68 -12.73 -11.11
N PRO A 66 0.33 -13.69 -12.00
CA PRO A 66 0.19 -13.40 -13.42
C PRO A 66 -0.79 -12.26 -13.72
N SER A 67 -0.57 -11.57 -14.83
CA SER A 67 -1.52 -10.58 -15.35
C SER A 67 -2.92 -11.17 -15.52
N ALA A 68 -3.93 -10.33 -15.32
CA ALA A 68 -5.33 -10.69 -15.47
C ALA A 68 -6.05 -9.68 -16.34
N ALA A 69 -7.20 -10.07 -16.90
CA ALA A 69 -8.06 -9.14 -17.63
C ALA A 69 -8.45 -7.95 -16.74
N ALA A 70 -8.45 -6.75 -17.32
CA ALA A 70 -8.82 -5.54 -16.59
C ALA A 70 -10.29 -5.61 -16.14
N THR A 71 -10.52 -5.46 -14.84
CA THR A 71 -11.84 -5.37 -14.23
C THR A 71 -12.02 -4.00 -13.56
N VAL A 72 -13.25 -3.50 -13.56
CA VAL A 72 -13.65 -2.46 -12.62
C VAL A 72 -13.92 -3.16 -11.29
N PRO A 73 -13.19 -2.83 -10.21
CA PRO A 73 -13.48 -3.38 -8.89
C PRO A 73 -14.95 -3.14 -8.55
N ALA A 74 -15.60 -4.16 -7.99
CA ALA A 74 -17.01 -4.04 -7.63
C ALA A 74 -17.21 -3.02 -6.50
N SER A 75 -18.45 -2.60 -6.26
CA SER A 75 -18.81 -2.01 -4.96
C SER A 75 -19.25 -3.13 -4.00
N PRO A 76 -19.34 -2.88 -2.68
CA PRO A 76 -19.87 -3.87 -1.75
C PRO A 76 -21.25 -4.37 -2.20
N GLY A 77 -21.35 -5.68 -2.46
CA GLY A 77 -22.59 -6.34 -2.90
C GLY A 77 -22.81 -6.39 -4.42
N ASP A 78 -21.94 -5.77 -5.22
CA ASP A 78 -21.95 -5.88 -6.68
C ASP A 78 -20.93 -6.91 -7.18
N GLU A 79 -21.12 -7.39 -8.41
CA GLU A 79 -20.10 -8.17 -9.11
C GLU A 79 -19.11 -7.26 -9.86
N ALA A 80 -17.84 -7.68 -9.94
CA ALA A 80 -16.83 -6.97 -10.71
C ALA A 80 -17.21 -7.00 -12.19
N LYS A 81 -17.06 -5.86 -12.88
CA LYS A 81 -17.44 -5.72 -14.28
C LYS A 81 -16.20 -5.70 -15.17
N PRO A 82 -16.27 -6.22 -16.40
CA PRO A 82 -15.18 -6.03 -17.36
C PRO A 82 -14.95 -4.52 -17.59
N ALA A 83 -13.69 -4.09 -17.70
CA ALA A 83 -13.33 -2.68 -17.84
C ALA A 83 -13.70 -2.02 -19.19
N GLY A 84 -14.66 -2.59 -19.94
CA GLY A 84 -14.97 -2.20 -21.31
C GLY A 84 -13.83 -2.54 -22.29
N PRO A 85 -13.96 -2.16 -23.58
CA PRO A 85 -12.90 -2.34 -24.56
C PRO A 85 -11.61 -1.67 -24.08
N PRO A 86 -10.48 -2.39 -24.06
CA PRO A 86 -9.25 -1.89 -23.47
C PRO A 86 -8.55 -0.91 -24.41
N LEU A 87 -7.98 0.17 -23.85
CA LEU A 87 -6.84 0.86 -24.47
C LEU A 87 -5.52 0.08 -24.26
N PHE A 88 -5.51 -0.93 -23.38
CA PHE A 88 -4.37 -1.80 -23.09
C PHE A 88 -4.80 -3.25 -22.85
N GLN A 89 -4.36 -4.16 -23.72
CA GLN A 89 -4.47 -5.60 -23.49
C GLN A 89 -3.18 -6.07 -22.81
N PRO A 90 -3.23 -6.61 -21.57
CA PRO A 90 -2.08 -7.30 -21.03
C PRO A 90 -1.73 -8.46 -21.97
N GLU A 91 -0.44 -8.67 -22.24
CA GLU A 91 0.00 -9.94 -22.79
C GLU A 91 -0.31 -10.98 -21.69
N GLU A 92 -1.36 -11.78 -21.92
CA GLU A 92 -1.85 -12.77 -20.97
C GLU A 92 -0.68 -13.67 -20.56
N THR A 93 -0.56 -13.97 -19.25
CA THR A 93 0.40 -14.89 -18.61
C THR A 93 1.78 -14.36 -18.20
N THR A 94 2.10 -13.07 -18.39
CA THR A 94 3.34 -12.49 -17.85
C THR A 94 3.14 -11.86 -16.47
N THR A 95 4.09 -12.07 -15.55
CA THR A 95 4.16 -11.34 -14.28
C THR A 95 4.90 -10.03 -14.52
N ALA A 96 4.18 -8.90 -14.50
CA ALA A 96 4.83 -7.59 -14.64
C ALA A 96 5.52 -7.18 -13.33
N GLU A 97 6.71 -6.60 -13.45
CA GLU A 97 7.35 -5.89 -12.33
C GLU A 97 6.93 -4.41 -12.32
N PRO A 98 6.74 -3.81 -11.13
CA PRO A 98 6.47 -2.39 -11.04
C PRO A 98 7.73 -1.55 -11.29
N GLU A 99 7.53 -0.38 -11.89
CA GLU A 99 8.55 0.67 -11.90
C GLU A 99 8.57 1.38 -10.54
N CYS A 100 9.74 1.47 -9.91
CA CYS A 100 9.91 2.08 -8.60
C CYS A 100 10.49 3.49 -8.75
N ILE A 101 9.69 4.51 -8.46
CA ILE A 101 10.06 5.92 -8.64
C ILE A 101 10.27 6.58 -7.27
N LEU A 102 11.47 7.12 -7.06
CA LEU A 102 11.78 7.90 -5.86
C LEU A 102 11.02 9.23 -5.88
N THR A 103 10.15 9.41 -4.90
CA THR A 103 9.23 10.54 -4.81
C THR A 103 9.44 11.29 -3.49
N PRO A 104 9.48 12.64 -3.48
CA PRO A 104 9.51 13.41 -2.25
C PRO A 104 8.35 13.06 -1.30
N SER A 105 8.59 13.14 0.01
CA SER A 105 7.58 12.88 1.04
C SER A 105 7.59 13.97 2.11
N GLU A 106 6.48 14.10 2.84
CA GLU A 106 6.34 15.07 3.95
C GLU A 106 7.45 14.90 5.02
N SER A 107 7.98 13.68 5.16
CA SER A 107 9.08 13.37 6.07
C SER A 107 10.45 13.86 5.59
N GLN A 108 10.53 14.46 4.40
CA GLN A 108 11.75 14.89 3.69
C GLN A 108 12.71 13.77 3.31
N ARG A 109 12.48 12.53 3.77
CA ARG A 109 13.30 11.35 3.44
C ARG A 109 12.91 10.71 2.10
N GLY A 110 11.86 11.20 1.45
CA GLY A 110 11.30 10.59 0.23
C GLY A 110 10.57 9.27 0.51
N GLN A 111 10.20 8.60 -0.57
CA GLN A 111 9.61 7.26 -0.61
C GLN A 111 9.83 6.67 -2.02
N SER A 112 10.10 5.38 -2.11
CA SER A 112 10.04 4.68 -3.40
C SER A 112 8.59 4.26 -3.65
N ILE A 113 7.99 4.68 -4.75
CA ILE A 113 6.60 4.35 -5.10
C ILE A 113 6.62 3.40 -6.29
N ALA A 114 6.08 2.20 -6.09
CA ALA A 114 5.93 1.17 -7.10
C ALA A 114 4.67 1.42 -7.93
N ARG A 115 4.85 1.64 -9.23
CA ARG A 115 3.77 1.91 -10.19
C ARG A 115 3.74 0.87 -11.29
N CYS A 116 2.55 0.60 -11.81
CA CYS A 116 2.43 -0.21 -13.02
C CYS A 116 3.10 0.53 -14.19
N PRO A 117 4.01 -0.10 -14.95
CA PRO A 117 4.70 0.55 -16.08
C PRO A 117 3.77 0.85 -17.27
N LYS A 118 2.52 0.35 -17.26
CA LYS A 118 1.55 0.58 -18.34
C LYS A 118 0.53 1.68 -18.01
N CYS A 119 -0.11 1.60 -16.85
CA CYS A 119 -1.15 2.55 -16.45
C CYS A 119 -0.74 3.51 -15.32
N TYR A 120 0.48 3.39 -14.81
CA TYR A 120 1.07 4.25 -13.76
C TYR A 120 0.31 4.28 -12.42
N VAL A 121 -0.69 3.41 -12.23
CA VAL A 121 -1.32 3.24 -10.92
C VAL A 121 -0.27 2.79 -9.90
N ALA A 122 -0.15 3.56 -8.81
CA ALA A 122 0.70 3.24 -7.67
C ALA A 122 0.05 2.13 -6.84
N VAL A 123 0.77 1.01 -6.67
CA VAL A 123 0.27 -0.16 -5.93
C VAL A 123 0.84 -0.23 -4.51
N TRP A 124 2.05 0.28 -4.28
CA TRP A 124 2.61 0.42 -2.93
C TRP A 124 3.73 1.43 -2.84
N SER A 125 4.06 1.83 -1.62
CA SER A 125 5.27 2.58 -1.30
C SER A 125 6.23 1.76 -0.44
N ASN A 126 7.53 2.03 -0.53
CA ASN A 126 8.55 1.65 0.45
C ASN A 126 9.15 2.92 1.05
N TYR A 127 8.98 3.11 2.35
CA TYR A 127 9.54 4.26 3.07
C TYR A 127 10.91 3.92 3.66
N PRO A 128 11.90 4.84 3.61
CA PRO A 128 13.25 4.56 4.13
C PRO A 128 13.29 4.08 5.58
N GLY A 129 12.37 4.58 6.43
CA GLY A 129 12.29 4.15 7.83
C GLY A 129 11.84 2.70 8.04
N ALA A 130 11.20 2.10 7.04
CA ALA A 130 10.82 0.69 7.02
C ALA A 130 11.79 -0.15 6.17
N GLY A 131 12.46 0.46 5.21
CA GLY A 131 13.39 -0.22 4.30
C GLY A 131 12.65 -1.08 3.25
N PRO A 132 13.37 -1.98 2.55
CA PRO A 132 12.75 -2.90 1.58
C PRO A 132 11.95 -4.03 2.26
N LEU A 133 11.99 -4.14 3.59
CA LEU A 133 11.36 -5.21 4.36
C LEU A 133 9.84 -5.08 4.44
N PHE A 134 9.29 -3.87 4.27
CA PHE A 134 7.85 -3.63 4.38
C PHE A 134 7.33 -2.82 3.19
N ARG A 135 6.18 -3.22 2.68
CA ARG A 135 5.40 -2.51 1.66
C ARG A 135 4.21 -1.82 2.30
N PHE A 136 3.92 -0.61 1.83
CA PHE A 136 2.75 0.18 2.20
C PHE A 136 1.78 0.09 1.03
N ILE A 137 0.99 -0.99 1.01
CA ILE A 137 0.05 -1.33 -0.05
C ILE A 137 -1.04 -0.27 -0.12
N ARG A 138 -1.32 0.25 -1.31
CA ARG A 138 -2.43 1.16 -1.54
C ARG A 138 -3.72 0.36 -1.47
N VAL A 139 -4.47 0.52 -0.38
CA VAL A 139 -5.67 -0.31 -0.11
C VAL A 139 -6.66 -0.24 -1.26
N GLY A 140 -6.83 0.91 -1.89
CA GLY A 140 -7.71 1.09 -3.05
C GLY A 140 -7.30 0.32 -4.33
N THR A 141 -6.15 -0.37 -4.32
CA THR A 141 -5.72 -1.26 -5.41
C THR A 141 -5.97 -2.73 -5.12
N LEU A 142 -6.54 -3.08 -3.96
CA LEU A 142 -7.06 -4.41 -3.68
C LEU A 142 -8.34 -4.64 -4.49
N ASP A 143 -8.70 -5.90 -4.73
CA ASP A 143 -9.94 -6.22 -5.45
C ASP A 143 -11.20 -5.97 -4.60
N GLU A 144 -11.09 -6.12 -3.28
CA GLU A 144 -12.16 -5.88 -2.31
C GLU A 144 -11.74 -4.84 -1.25
N PRO A 145 -11.41 -3.60 -1.66
CA PRO A 145 -10.77 -2.60 -0.80
C PRO A 145 -11.65 -2.19 0.39
N TRP A 146 -12.98 -2.28 0.26
CA TRP A 146 -13.94 -1.96 1.34
C TRP A 146 -13.87 -2.93 2.53
N LYS A 147 -13.21 -4.09 2.40
CA LYS A 147 -12.96 -5.00 3.51
C LYS A 147 -11.82 -4.54 4.42
N VAL A 148 -11.05 -3.53 4.02
CA VAL A 148 -9.84 -3.07 4.72
C VAL A 148 -10.04 -1.62 5.20
N GLY A 149 -10.38 -1.47 6.48
CA GLY A 149 -10.54 -0.18 7.14
C GLY A 149 -9.24 0.34 7.79
N PRO A 150 -9.20 1.63 8.19
CA PRO A 150 -8.04 2.19 8.89
C PRO A 150 -7.98 1.75 10.36
N ASP A 151 -6.75 1.49 10.84
CA ASP A 151 -6.47 1.31 12.26
C ASP A 151 -6.11 2.65 12.94
N VAL A 152 -5.69 3.64 12.16
CA VAL A 152 -5.31 4.97 12.66
C VAL A 152 -5.41 6.04 11.57
N HIS A 153 -5.81 7.24 11.98
CA HIS A 153 -5.66 8.46 11.18
C HIS A 153 -4.41 9.23 11.62
N ILE A 154 -3.51 9.53 10.68
CA ILE A 154 -2.28 10.28 10.92
C ILE A 154 -2.23 11.55 10.06
N TYR A 155 -1.50 12.56 10.53
CA TYR A 155 -1.39 13.87 9.91
C TYR A 155 -2.73 14.62 9.75
N THR A 156 -3.66 14.44 10.69
CA THR A 156 -5.02 15.01 10.63
C THR A 156 -5.07 16.53 10.62
N ARG A 157 -3.97 17.22 10.97
CA ARG A 157 -3.83 18.68 10.80
C ARG A 157 -4.05 19.16 9.36
N SER A 158 -3.85 18.27 8.38
CA SER A 158 -4.03 18.54 6.95
C SER A 158 -5.31 17.93 6.36
N LYS A 159 -6.17 17.35 7.21
CA LYS A 159 -7.45 16.75 6.82
C LYS A 159 -8.35 17.79 6.15
N ARG A 160 -9.01 17.39 5.07
CA ARG A 160 -10.02 18.23 4.41
C ARG A 160 -11.26 18.37 5.28
N SER A 161 -11.82 19.58 5.34
CA SER A 161 -12.92 19.92 6.26
C SER A 161 -14.17 19.06 6.03
N PHE A 162 -14.43 18.64 4.79
CA PHE A 162 -15.56 17.78 4.44
C PHE A 162 -15.37 16.30 4.81
N VAL A 163 -14.17 15.86 5.18
CA VAL A 163 -13.91 14.46 5.57
C VAL A 163 -14.26 14.28 7.04
N GLN A 164 -15.26 13.45 7.32
CA GLN A 164 -15.59 13.00 8.67
C GLN A 164 -14.74 11.78 9.01
N LEU A 165 -14.21 11.72 10.23
CA LEU A 165 -13.39 10.60 10.70
C LEU A 165 -14.19 9.76 11.69
N ASN A 166 -13.96 8.45 11.69
CA ASN A 166 -14.57 7.53 12.64
C ASN A 166 -14.08 7.86 14.05
N ALA A 167 -15.02 8.08 14.98
CA ALA A 167 -14.71 8.48 16.36
C ALA A 167 -13.89 7.40 17.11
N ASP A 168 -14.09 6.14 16.76
CA ASP A 168 -13.46 4.98 17.42
C ASP A 168 -12.07 4.63 16.89
N VAL A 169 -11.60 5.33 15.84
CA VAL A 169 -10.27 5.13 15.26
C VAL A 169 -9.32 6.22 15.79
N PRO A 170 -8.18 5.86 16.41
CA PRO A 170 -7.21 6.84 16.91
C PRO A 170 -6.81 7.88 15.85
N GLN A 171 -6.68 9.14 16.27
CA GLN A 171 -6.42 10.28 15.37
C GLN A 171 -5.26 11.12 15.89
N TYR A 172 -4.27 11.40 15.03
CA TYR A 172 -3.08 12.17 15.37
C TYR A 172 -2.83 13.28 14.36
N GLU A 173 -2.56 14.50 14.84
CA GLU A 173 -2.21 15.65 14.00
C GLU A 173 -0.87 15.48 13.26
N GLY A 174 -0.01 14.57 13.75
CA GLY A 174 1.23 14.14 13.12
C GLY A 174 1.26 12.62 12.98
N PHE A 175 2.46 12.04 13.06
CA PHE A 175 2.60 10.60 13.23
C PHE A 175 2.35 10.22 14.70
N TYR A 176 1.85 9.02 14.97
CA TYR A 176 1.64 8.55 16.35
C TYR A 176 2.98 8.36 17.09
N PRO A 177 3.02 8.51 18.43
CA PRO A 177 4.29 8.55 19.18
C PRO A 177 5.11 7.25 19.12
N THR A 178 4.47 6.10 19.35
CA THR A 178 5.13 4.78 19.31
C THR A 178 4.21 3.73 18.68
N ARG A 179 4.78 2.66 18.10
CA ARG A 179 3.97 1.61 17.45
C ARG A 179 3.04 0.91 18.44
N GLU A 180 3.48 0.73 19.67
CA GLU A 180 2.72 0.10 20.75
C GLU A 180 1.41 0.84 21.10
N THR A 181 1.30 2.12 20.70
CA THR A 181 0.04 2.88 20.89
C THR A 181 -1.06 2.52 19.90
N VAL A 182 -0.71 1.88 18.77
CA VAL A 182 -1.64 1.63 17.66
C VAL A 182 -1.62 0.16 17.19
N TRP A 183 -0.45 -0.47 17.18
CA TRP A 183 -0.24 -1.78 16.59
C TRP A 183 -0.66 -2.87 17.58
N SER A 184 -1.22 -3.96 17.05
CA SER A 184 -1.51 -5.15 17.85
C SER A 184 -0.22 -5.80 18.36
N LYS A 185 -0.31 -6.62 19.41
CA LYS A 185 0.83 -7.38 19.93
C LYS A 185 1.43 -8.31 18.86
N GLU A 186 0.56 -8.97 18.10
CA GLU A 186 0.94 -9.84 16.99
C GLU A 186 1.71 -9.07 15.89
N SER A 187 1.19 -7.92 15.46
CA SER A 187 1.87 -7.05 14.49
C SER A 187 3.24 -6.59 14.99
N MET A 188 3.38 -6.34 16.28
CA MET A 188 4.65 -5.96 16.89
C MET A 188 5.65 -7.12 16.90
N GLU A 189 5.20 -8.34 17.15
CA GLU A 189 6.03 -9.55 17.09
C GLU A 189 6.51 -9.80 15.66
N ARG A 190 5.58 -9.80 14.69
CA ARG A 190 5.89 -9.91 13.26
C ARG A 190 6.90 -8.87 12.79
N TRP A 191 6.71 -7.60 13.16
CA TRP A 191 7.65 -6.52 12.86
C TRP A 191 9.06 -6.77 13.42
N LYS A 192 9.16 -7.26 14.66
CA LYS A 192 10.44 -7.58 15.30
C LYS A 192 11.12 -8.75 14.58
N THR A 193 10.38 -9.82 14.29
CA THR A 193 10.87 -10.99 13.55
C THR A 193 11.42 -10.61 12.18
N ALA A 194 10.62 -9.92 11.36
CA ALA A 194 11.03 -9.50 10.02
C ALA A 194 12.27 -8.60 10.03
N ARG A 195 12.44 -7.75 11.07
CA ARG A 195 13.65 -6.93 11.24
C ARG A 195 14.85 -7.72 11.72
N ALA A 196 14.67 -8.70 12.59
CA ALA A 196 15.74 -9.58 13.04
C ALA A 196 16.29 -10.39 11.86
N GLU A 197 15.39 -10.96 11.05
CA GLU A 197 15.75 -11.75 9.86
C GLU A 197 16.35 -10.87 8.74
N GLY A 198 15.73 -9.73 8.45
CA GLY A 198 16.21 -8.78 7.45
C GLY A 198 17.53 -8.08 7.80
N GLY A 199 17.94 -8.10 9.08
CA GLY A 199 19.27 -7.68 9.53
C GLY A 199 20.36 -8.75 9.40
N THR A 200 19.98 -10.01 9.12
CA THR A 200 20.91 -11.14 8.93
C THR A 200 21.15 -11.52 7.47
N GLY A 201 20.32 -11.01 6.54
CA GLY A 201 20.47 -11.20 5.10
C GLY A 201 21.29 -10.09 4.46
N THR A 202 22.38 -10.45 3.79
CA THR A 202 23.24 -9.57 2.99
C THR A 202 22.40 -8.59 2.17
N SER A 203 22.56 -7.31 2.48
CA SER A 203 21.97 -6.18 1.78
C SER A 203 22.34 -6.24 0.29
N LEU A 204 21.36 -6.49 -0.58
CA LEU A 204 21.38 -5.90 -1.90
C LEU A 204 20.94 -4.45 -1.72
N ASN A 205 21.92 -3.58 -1.52
CA ASN A 205 21.70 -2.18 -1.20
C ASN A 205 21.08 -1.49 -2.43
N LEU A 206 19.87 -0.97 -2.26
CA LEU A 206 19.24 -0.12 -3.28
C LEU A 206 20.11 1.12 -3.58
N ALA A 207 20.93 1.58 -2.64
CA ALA A 207 21.90 2.64 -2.88
C ALA A 207 23.03 2.21 -3.83
N GLU A 208 23.48 0.95 -3.79
CA GLU A 208 24.49 0.44 -4.73
C GLU A 208 23.92 0.39 -6.16
N ARG A 209 22.65 0.01 -6.32
CA ARG A 209 21.97 0.01 -7.64
C ARG A 209 21.77 1.43 -8.20
N VAL A 210 21.54 2.42 -7.34
CA VAL A 210 21.41 3.83 -7.74
C VAL A 210 22.78 4.43 -8.09
N GLU A 211 23.83 4.11 -7.33
CA GLU A 211 25.21 4.53 -7.63
C GLU A 211 25.76 3.91 -8.92
N GLU A 212 25.42 2.65 -9.20
CA GLU A 212 25.84 1.98 -10.44
C GLU A 212 25.10 2.53 -11.67
N SER A 213 23.81 2.87 -11.54
CA SER A 213 23.06 3.55 -12.61
C SER A 213 23.57 4.95 -12.93
N LEU A 214 24.20 5.64 -11.98
CA LEU A 214 24.82 6.96 -12.16
C LEU A 214 26.26 6.89 -12.71
N ARG A 215 26.90 5.72 -12.67
CA ARG A 215 28.25 5.50 -13.25
C ARG A 215 28.21 5.10 -14.72
N ILE A 216 27.06 4.66 -15.22
CA ILE A 216 26.86 4.19 -16.60
C ILE A 216 26.21 5.27 -17.49
N SER A 217 25.82 6.41 -16.91
CA SER A 217 25.37 7.63 -17.60
C SER A 217 26.48 8.66 -17.71
#